data_AF-A0AAV2ASU4-F1
#
_entry.id   AF-A0AAV2ASU4-F1
#
_cell.length_a   1.000
_cell.length_b   1.000
_cell.length_c   1.000
_cell.angle_alpha   90.00
_cell.angle_beta   90.00
_cell.angle_gamma   90.00
#
_symmetry.space_group_name_H-M   'P 1'
#
loop_
_entity.id
_entity.type
_entity.pdbx_description
1 polymer ?
#
loop_
_entity_poly.entity_id
_entity_poly.type
_entity_poly.pdbx_seq_one_letter_code
_entity_poly.pdbx_strand_id
1 'polypeptide(L)'
;LVFWNVYGECENFAVLSGHTGAVLDLKFSTDGGHLFSASTDKTLSIWDTEVGARIKKLKGHSSYINSCCPARRGPQLICSASDDCTVKVWDSRKRGALHSFQDTYQVTAVTFNDTAEQIISGGIDNVIKVWDMRKTGVLYKMVGHSDTITGLALSPDGSYILSNSMDNTLRIWDIRPFAPQERCVKIIQGHQHNFEKNLLKCSWSPDGSKITAGSADRFVYIWDTASRRILYKLPGHNGSVNEVNFHPKEPIVMSCSSDKQIYLGEIEGS
;
A
#
# COMPACT_ATOMS: atom_id res chain seq x y z
N LEU A 1 -10.45 0.22 -14.07
CA LEU A 1 -9.08 -0.32 -13.92
C LEU A 1 -8.60 -0.72 -15.30
N VAL A 2 -7.31 -0.60 -15.57
CA VAL A 2 -6.74 -0.91 -16.88
C VAL A 2 -5.62 -1.92 -16.69
N PHE A 3 -5.63 -2.99 -17.46
CA PHE A 3 -4.57 -3.98 -17.48
C PHE A 3 -3.65 -3.71 -18.67
N TRP A 4 -2.36 -3.73 -18.39
CA TRP A 4 -1.32 -3.48 -19.36
C TRP A 4 -0.41 -4.71 -19.41
N ASN A 5 0.00 -5.10 -20.61
CA ASN A 5 1.14 -6.00 -20.75
C ASN A 5 2.41 -5.23 -20.39
N VAL A 6 3.26 -5.82 -19.55
CA VAL A 6 4.55 -5.20 -19.20
C VAL A 6 5.57 -5.41 -20.33
N TYR A 7 5.46 -6.54 -21.03
CA TYR A 7 6.38 -6.92 -22.11
C TYR A 7 5.80 -6.56 -23.49
N GLY A 8 6.68 -6.21 -24.43
CA GLY A 8 6.32 -5.85 -25.80
C GLY A 8 5.95 -4.37 -25.93
N GLU A 9 4.92 -4.07 -26.71
CA GLU A 9 4.49 -2.67 -26.99
C GLU A 9 3.72 -2.01 -25.83
N CYS A 10 3.66 -2.67 -24.66
CA CYS A 10 2.87 -2.22 -23.51
C CYS A 10 1.41 -1.96 -23.86
N GLU A 11 0.77 -2.91 -24.56
CA GLU A 11 -0.62 -2.76 -24.95
C GLU A 11 -1.58 -2.95 -23.76
N ASN A 12 -2.64 -2.17 -23.76
CA ASN A 12 -3.77 -2.37 -22.85
C ASN A 12 -4.66 -3.48 -23.40
N PHE A 13 -4.74 -4.61 -22.70
CA PHE A 13 -5.52 -5.76 -23.14
C PHE A 13 -6.91 -5.85 -22.49
N ALA A 14 -7.15 -5.18 -21.35
CA ALA A 14 -8.43 -5.26 -20.66
C ALA A 14 -8.74 -4.03 -19.80
N VAL A 15 -10.00 -3.59 -19.86
CA VAL A 15 -10.53 -2.50 -19.03
C VAL A 15 -11.63 -3.03 -18.13
N LEU A 16 -11.41 -2.98 -16.82
CA LEU A 16 -12.42 -3.35 -15.83
C LEU A 16 -13.27 -2.14 -15.45
N SER A 17 -14.55 -2.19 -15.82
CA SER A 17 -15.59 -1.24 -15.41
C SER A 17 -16.49 -1.82 -14.33
N GLY A 18 -16.87 -1.03 -13.32
CA GLY A 18 -17.82 -1.48 -12.28
C GLY A 18 -17.69 -0.78 -10.92
N HIS A 19 -16.70 0.09 -10.76
CA HIS A 19 -16.65 1.05 -9.65
C HIS A 19 -17.42 2.31 -10.02
N THR A 20 -18.18 2.84 -9.06
CA THR A 20 -18.91 4.11 -9.22
C THR A 20 -18.11 5.30 -8.72
N GLY A 21 -16.98 5.06 -8.04
CA GLY A 21 -16.09 6.07 -7.49
C GLY A 21 -14.65 5.86 -7.93
N ALA A 22 -13.77 6.77 -7.50
CA ALA A 22 -12.33 6.63 -7.70
C ALA A 22 -11.81 5.38 -6.98
N VAL A 23 -10.81 4.72 -7.58
CA VAL A 23 -10.11 3.61 -6.95
C VAL A 23 -8.88 4.21 -6.26
N LEU A 24 -8.77 4.01 -4.94
CA LEU A 24 -7.71 4.58 -4.11
C LEU A 24 -6.54 3.62 -3.90
N ASP A 25 -6.78 2.31 -4.00
CA ASP A 25 -5.73 1.30 -3.82
C ASP A 25 -6.03 0.05 -4.64
N LEU A 26 -4.95 -0.59 -5.09
CA LEU A 26 -4.96 -1.78 -5.93
C LEU A 26 -3.87 -2.73 -5.46
N LYS A 27 -4.25 -3.98 -5.17
CA LYS A 27 -3.29 -5.03 -4.82
C LYS A 27 -3.65 -6.34 -5.50
N PHE A 28 -2.63 -6.98 -6.05
CA PHE A 28 -2.75 -8.34 -6.56
C PHE A 28 -2.64 -9.36 -5.42
N SER A 29 -3.26 -10.52 -5.59
CA SER A 29 -2.92 -11.71 -4.81
C SER A 29 -1.51 -12.17 -5.14
N THR A 30 -0.88 -12.91 -4.22
CA THR A 30 0.44 -13.51 -4.45
C THR A 30 0.46 -14.47 -5.63
N ASP A 31 -0.67 -15.13 -5.88
CA ASP A 31 -0.82 -16.11 -6.94
C ASP A 31 -1.14 -15.44 -8.29
N GLY A 32 -1.32 -14.11 -8.30
CA GLY A 32 -1.62 -13.31 -9.50
C GLY A 32 -3.05 -13.45 -10.02
N GLY A 33 -3.77 -14.52 -9.68
CA GLY A 33 -5.11 -14.81 -10.23
C GLY A 33 -6.23 -13.87 -9.77
N HIS A 34 -6.02 -13.08 -8.71
CA HIS A 34 -7.03 -12.16 -8.18
C HIS A 34 -6.48 -10.76 -7.99
N LEU A 35 -7.30 -9.76 -8.31
CA LEU A 35 -7.03 -8.36 -8.06
C LEU A 35 -8.05 -7.79 -7.06
N PHE A 36 -7.55 -7.10 -6.06
CA PHE A 36 -8.34 -6.40 -5.05
C PHE A 36 -8.28 -4.91 -5.30
N SER A 37 -9.43 -4.25 -5.27
CA SER A 37 -9.52 -2.81 -5.42
C SER A 37 -10.36 -2.17 -4.33
N ALA A 38 -9.81 -1.11 -3.73
CA ALA A 38 -10.47 -0.25 -2.76
C ALA A 38 -10.95 1.03 -3.44
N SER A 39 -12.19 1.43 -3.19
CA SER A 39 -12.81 2.57 -3.87
C SER A 39 -13.53 3.51 -2.92
N THR A 40 -13.65 4.77 -3.34
CA THR A 40 -14.51 5.78 -2.71
C THR A 40 -15.99 5.45 -2.82
N ASP A 41 -16.39 4.43 -3.59
CA ASP A 41 -17.76 3.92 -3.59
C ASP A 41 -18.12 3.11 -2.32
N LYS A 42 -17.22 3.09 -1.33
CA LYS A 42 -17.37 2.39 -0.04
C LYS A 42 -17.37 0.86 -0.17
N THR A 43 -16.89 0.35 -1.30
CA THR A 43 -16.88 -1.08 -1.58
C THR A 43 -15.51 -1.58 -2.01
N LEU A 44 -15.20 -2.80 -1.57
CA LEU A 44 -14.07 -3.54 -2.12
C LEU A 44 -14.58 -4.43 -3.24
N SER A 45 -13.81 -4.51 -4.32
CA SER A 45 -14.07 -5.47 -5.39
C SER A 45 -12.97 -6.51 -5.42
N ILE A 46 -13.36 -7.74 -5.68
CA ILE A 46 -12.46 -8.82 -6.07
C ILE A 46 -12.70 -9.06 -7.55
N TRP A 47 -11.63 -9.02 -8.32
CA TRP A 47 -11.62 -9.24 -9.76
C TRP A 47 -10.82 -10.49 -10.08
N ASP A 48 -11.30 -11.24 -11.06
CA ASP A 48 -10.53 -12.29 -11.70
C ASP A 48 -9.62 -11.65 -12.76
N THR A 49 -8.32 -11.95 -12.71
CA THR A 49 -7.35 -11.39 -13.66
C THR A 49 -7.39 -12.10 -15.01
N GLU A 50 -7.76 -13.38 -15.06
CA GLU A 50 -7.79 -14.14 -16.32
C GLU A 50 -9.03 -13.81 -17.14
N VAL A 51 -10.19 -13.80 -16.49
CA VAL A 51 -11.48 -13.53 -17.14
C VAL A 51 -11.72 -12.03 -17.30
N GLY A 52 -11.05 -11.19 -16.51
CA GLY A 52 -11.30 -9.75 -16.48
C GLY A 52 -12.70 -9.40 -15.96
N ALA A 53 -13.25 -10.24 -15.07
CA ALA A 53 -14.59 -10.08 -14.53
C ALA A 53 -14.58 -9.82 -13.02
N ARG A 54 -15.59 -9.09 -12.54
CA ARG A 54 -15.77 -8.88 -11.10
C ARG A 54 -16.36 -10.14 -10.46
N ILE A 55 -15.59 -10.81 -9.62
CA ILE A 55 -16.05 -11.98 -8.85
C ILE A 55 -16.99 -11.53 -7.73
N LYS A 56 -16.58 -10.51 -6.96
CA LYS A 56 -17.29 -10.14 -5.73
C LYS A 56 -17.28 -8.64 -5.46
N LYS A 57 -18.38 -8.18 -4.86
CA LYS A 57 -18.54 -6.84 -4.27
C LYS A 57 -18.71 -7.01 -2.76
N LEU A 58 -17.72 -6.58 -1.98
CA LEU A 58 -17.77 -6.58 -0.52
C LEU A 58 -18.26 -5.20 -0.07
N LYS A 59 -19.42 -5.20 0.59
CA LYS A 59 -20.03 -4.00 1.18
C LYS A 59 -20.00 -4.14 2.69
N GLY A 60 -19.66 -3.05 3.37
CA GLY A 60 -19.81 -2.97 4.82
C GLY A 60 -19.07 -1.82 5.48
N HIS A 61 -18.19 -1.11 4.77
CA HIS A 61 -17.73 0.19 5.23
C HIS A 61 -18.81 1.26 5.07
N SER A 62 -18.88 2.20 6.01
CA SER A 62 -19.85 3.31 5.98
C SER A 62 -19.27 4.56 5.30
N SER A 63 -17.95 4.61 5.12
CA SER A 63 -17.23 5.68 4.43
C SER A 63 -16.28 5.14 3.34
N TYR A 64 -15.46 6.04 2.78
CA TYR A 64 -14.50 5.74 1.72
C TYR A 64 -13.42 4.77 2.17
N ILE A 65 -13.03 3.86 1.29
CA ILE A 65 -11.99 2.87 1.56
C ILE A 65 -10.69 3.35 0.96
N ASN A 66 -9.73 3.70 1.82
CA ASN A 66 -8.47 4.33 1.44
C ASN A 66 -7.38 3.35 1.01
N SER A 67 -7.40 2.15 1.58
CA SER A 67 -6.38 1.16 1.34
C SER A 67 -6.90 -0.25 1.55
N CYS A 68 -6.33 -1.19 0.79
CA CYS A 68 -6.56 -2.61 0.96
C CYS A 68 -5.26 -3.38 0.82
N CYS A 69 -5.12 -4.46 1.58
CA CYS A 69 -3.98 -5.38 1.46
C CYS A 69 -4.45 -6.83 1.62
N PRO A 70 -4.15 -7.73 0.67
CA PRO A 70 -4.37 -9.16 0.84
C PRO A 70 -3.30 -9.79 1.74
N ALA A 71 -3.68 -10.84 2.44
CA ALA A 71 -2.71 -11.69 3.14
C ALA A 71 -1.81 -12.42 2.12
N ARG A 72 -0.50 -12.46 2.41
CA ARG A 72 0.49 -13.13 1.54
C ARG A 72 0.49 -14.65 1.70
N ARG A 73 0.15 -15.13 2.89
CA ARG A 73 0.17 -16.55 3.25
C ARG A 73 -1.13 -16.94 3.94
N GLY A 74 -1.57 -18.18 3.69
CA GLY A 74 -2.72 -18.77 4.35
C GLY A 74 -4.04 -18.52 3.61
N PRO A 75 -5.18 -18.44 4.33
CA PRO A 75 -6.48 -18.24 3.70
C PRO A 75 -6.55 -16.87 3.01
N GLN A 76 -7.36 -16.79 1.95
CA GLN A 76 -7.61 -15.57 1.15
C GLN A 76 -8.34 -14.50 1.98
N LEU A 77 -7.60 -13.88 2.88
CA LEU A 77 -8.01 -12.78 3.74
C LEU A 77 -7.56 -11.45 3.14
N ILE A 78 -8.38 -10.42 3.35
CA ILE A 78 -8.14 -9.06 2.87
C ILE A 78 -8.37 -8.12 4.04
N CYS A 79 -7.47 -7.19 4.29
CA CYS A 79 -7.69 -6.09 5.22
C CYS A 79 -8.01 -4.83 4.42
N SER A 80 -8.88 -4.01 4.98
CA SER A 80 -9.24 -2.72 4.42
C SER A 80 -9.31 -1.66 5.48
N ALA A 81 -8.85 -0.48 5.12
CA ALA A 81 -8.91 0.72 5.93
C ALA A 81 -9.85 1.75 5.31
N SER A 82 -10.59 2.43 6.16
CA SER A 82 -11.65 3.35 5.75
C SER A 82 -11.67 4.60 6.63
N ASP A 83 -12.24 5.66 6.08
CA ASP A 83 -12.53 6.93 6.76
C ASP A 83 -13.64 6.81 7.82
N ASP A 84 -14.30 5.66 7.93
CA ASP A 84 -15.24 5.37 9.01
C ASP A 84 -14.56 5.00 10.34
N CYS A 85 -13.25 5.21 10.42
CA CYS A 85 -12.39 4.84 11.54
C CYS A 85 -12.40 3.32 11.80
N THR A 86 -12.71 2.49 10.81
CA THR A 86 -12.67 1.03 10.96
C THR A 86 -11.64 0.38 10.05
N VAL A 87 -10.98 -0.63 10.61
CA VAL A 87 -10.18 -1.59 9.86
C VAL A 87 -10.97 -2.90 9.82
N LYS A 88 -11.34 -3.36 8.63
CA LYS A 88 -12.12 -4.59 8.46
C LYS A 88 -11.30 -5.67 7.80
N VAL A 89 -11.55 -6.89 8.23
CA VAL A 89 -10.97 -8.10 7.66
C VAL A 89 -12.06 -8.85 6.95
N TRP A 90 -11.78 -9.23 5.72
CA TRP A 90 -12.69 -9.92 4.83
C TRP A 90 -12.12 -11.28 4.50
N ASP A 91 -12.99 -12.27 4.49
CA ASP A 91 -12.69 -13.57 3.91
C ASP A 91 -13.38 -13.63 2.54
N SER A 92 -12.63 -13.98 1.50
CA SER A 92 -13.19 -14.16 0.15
C SER A 92 -14.36 -15.15 0.10
N ARG A 93 -14.35 -16.16 0.99
CA ARG A 93 -15.39 -17.22 1.05
C ARG A 93 -16.67 -16.74 1.73
N LYS A 94 -16.56 -15.91 2.76
CA LYS A 94 -17.70 -15.41 3.52
C LYS A 94 -18.25 -14.12 2.91
N ARG A 95 -19.56 -13.87 3.04
CA ARG A 95 -20.21 -12.66 2.48
C ARG A 95 -20.19 -11.45 3.43
N GLY A 96 -19.58 -11.56 4.62
CA GLY A 96 -19.49 -10.49 5.61
C GLY A 96 -18.07 -10.23 6.08
N ALA A 97 -17.89 -9.12 6.80
CA ALA A 97 -16.63 -8.84 7.49
C ALA A 97 -16.42 -9.88 8.61
N LEU A 98 -15.24 -10.48 8.65
CA LEU A 98 -14.84 -11.46 9.66
C LEU A 98 -14.56 -10.76 10.99
N HIS A 99 -13.75 -9.70 10.92
CA HIS A 99 -13.41 -8.85 12.07
C HIS A 99 -13.55 -7.38 11.69
N SER A 100 -13.94 -6.58 12.67
CA SER A 100 -14.01 -5.12 12.55
C SER A 100 -13.28 -4.54 13.74
N PHE A 101 -12.17 -3.87 13.49
CA PHE A 101 -11.42 -3.11 14.48
C PHE A 101 -11.86 -1.66 14.38
N GLN A 102 -12.37 -1.12 15.48
CA GLN A 102 -12.74 0.28 15.54
C GLN A 102 -11.57 1.07 16.11
N ASP A 103 -11.19 2.10 15.38
CA ASP A 103 -10.24 3.09 15.81
C ASP A 103 -10.92 4.43 16.09
N THR A 104 -10.22 5.34 16.75
CA THR A 104 -10.74 6.66 17.12
C THR A 104 -10.79 7.63 15.95
N TYR A 105 -9.92 7.47 14.96
CA TYR A 105 -9.82 8.36 13.81
C TYR A 105 -9.65 7.57 12.50
N GLN A 106 -9.63 8.32 11.39
CA GLN A 106 -9.61 7.79 10.03
C GLN A 106 -8.33 7.02 9.75
N VAL A 107 -8.49 5.87 9.08
CA VAL A 107 -7.39 5.00 8.69
C VAL A 107 -7.17 5.12 7.19
N THR A 108 -5.96 5.52 6.83
CA THR A 108 -5.54 5.86 5.46
C THR A 108 -4.77 4.71 4.81
N ALA A 109 -4.04 3.93 5.61
CA ALA A 109 -3.21 2.83 5.12
C ALA A 109 -3.34 1.60 6.02
N VAL A 110 -3.32 0.42 5.40
CA VAL A 110 -3.33 -0.86 6.11
C VAL A 110 -2.45 -1.88 5.42
N THR A 111 -1.78 -2.72 6.19
CA THR A 111 -1.06 -3.88 5.69
C THR A 111 -1.20 -5.05 6.65
N PHE A 112 -1.18 -6.27 6.12
CA PHE A 112 -0.96 -7.46 6.95
C PHE A 112 0.51 -7.61 7.31
N ASN A 113 0.79 -8.37 8.36
CA ASN A 113 2.08 -9.03 8.56
C ASN A 113 2.18 -10.29 7.66
N ASP A 114 3.39 -10.80 7.44
CA ASP A 114 3.65 -11.96 6.57
C ASP A 114 2.94 -13.24 7.06
N THR A 115 2.79 -13.38 8.38
CA THR A 115 2.06 -14.50 9.00
C THR A 115 0.53 -14.36 8.92
N ALA A 116 0.00 -13.22 8.44
CA ALA A 116 -1.42 -12.87 8.41
C ALA A 116 -2.13 -12.87 9.79
N GLU A 117 -1.40 -12.98 10.90
CA GLU A 117 -1.97 -12.94 12.25
C GLU A 117 -2.13 -11.52 12.79
N GLN A 118 -1.34 -10.59 12.29
CA GLN A 118 -1.30 -9.20 12.73
C GLN A 118 -1.67 -8.26 11.58
N ILE A 119 -2.40 -7.21 11.93
CA ILE A 119 -2.74 -6.12 11.01
C ILE A 119 -2.04 -4.86 11.49
N ILE A 120 -1.41 -4.15 10.57
CA ILE A 120 -0.82 -2.86 10.83
C ILE A 120 -1.70 -1.81 10.16
N SER A 121 -2.13 -0.82 10.92
CA SER A 121 -2.90 0.31 10.42
C SER A 121 -2.16 1.62 10.67
N GLY A 122 -2.19 2.52 9.69
CA GLY A 122 -1.71 3.89 9.77
C GLY A 122 -2.85 4.84 9.44
N GLY A 123 -2.95 5.93 10.19
CA GLY A 123 -4.06 6.87 10.06
C GLY A 123 -3.65 8.30 10.32
N ILE A 124 -4.66 9.13 10.59
CA ILE A 124 -4.52 10.55 10.92
C ILE A 124 -3.95 10.78 12.33
N ASP A 125 -3.86 9.73 13.14
CA ASP A 125 -3.35 9.77 14.52
C ASP A 125 -1.84 9.94 14.61
N ASN A 126 -1.15 9.96 13.48
CA ASN A 126 0.31 9.99 13.37
C ASN A 126 0.99 8.77 14.04
N VAL A 127 0.19 7.76 14.39
CA VAL A 127 0.61 6.55 15.11
C VAL A 127 0.26 5.34 14.27
N ILE A 128 1.22 4.45 14.10
CA ILE A 128 0.97 3.14 13.50
C ILE A 128 0.52 2.19 14.61
N LYS A 129 -0.64 1.56 14.43
CA LYS A 129 -1.20 0.61 15.40
C LYS A 129 -1.09 -0.79 14.85
N VAL A 130 -0.61 -1.72 15.68
CA VAL A 130 -0.57 -3.14 15.36
C VAL A 130 -1.66 -3.86 16.12
N TRP A 131 -2.52 -4.55 15.39
CA TRP A 131 -3.68 -5.28 15.89
C TRP A 131 -3.40 -6.78 15.80
N ASP A 132 -3.76 -7.51 16.85
CA ASP A 132 -3.78 -8.98 16.83
C ASP A 132 -5.17 -9.45 16.37
N MET A 133 -5.21 -10.30 15.34
CA MET A 133 -6.45 -10.90 14.87
C MET A 133 -7.13 -11.75 15.95
N ARG A 134 -6.35 -12.44 16.78
CA ARG A 134 -6.86 -13.44 17.74
C ARG A 134 -7.42 -12.80 19.00
N LYS A 135 -6.74 -11.78 19.51
CA LYS A 135 -7.12 -11.06 20.73
C LYS A 135 -8.05 -9.88 20.48
N THR A 136 -8.27 -9.57 19.20
CA THR A 136 -9.05 -8.44 18.71
C THR A 136 -8.73 -7.12 19.43
N GLY A 137 -7.44 -6.84 19.62
CA GLY A 137 -6.96 -5.69 20.37
C GLY A 137 -5.65 -5.15 19.83
N VAL A 138 -5.31 -3.92 20.23
CA VAL A 138 -4.03 -3.29 19.88
C VAL A 138 -2.92 -3.95 20.71
N LEU A 139 -1.95 -4.58 20.03
CA LEU A 139 -0.76 -5.15 20.66
C LEU A 139 0.19 -4.06 21.14
N TYR A 140 0.54 -3.16 20.22
CA TYR A 140 1.42 -2.04 20.49
C TYR A 140 1.20 -0.93 19.46
N LYS A 141 1.66 0.26 19.83
CA LYS A 141 1.58 1.49 19.05
C LYS A 141 3.00 1.95 18.74
N MET A 142 3.28 2.29 17.49
CA MET A 142 4.54 2.87 17.07
C MET A 142 4.34 4.37 16.88
N VAL A 143 4.93 5.15 17.77
CA VAL A 143 4.87 6.62 17.78
C VAL A 143 6.17 7.14 17.19
N GLY A 144 6.09 8.18 16.36
CA GLY A 144 7.27 8.87 15.87
C GLY A 144 7.00 9.83 14.72
N HIS A 145 5.97 9.57 13.90
CA HIS A 145 5.54 10.52 12.88
C HIS A 145 4.92 11.76 13.50
N SER A 146 5.15 12.91 12.87
CA SER A 146 4.57 14.18 13.31
C SER A 146 3.29 14.55 12.56
N ASP A 147 2.97 13.85 11.47
CA ASP A 147 1.78 14.09 10.66
C ASP A 147 1.21 12.78 10.10
N THR A 148 0.09 12.88 9.40
CA THR A 148 -0.74 11.76 8.95
C THR A 148 0.06 10.78 8.11
N ILE A 149 -0.17 9.49 8.36
CA ILE A 149 0.50 8.42 7.62
C ILE A 149 -0.33 8.18 6.36
N THR A 150 0.25 8.20 5.16
CA THR A 150 -0.50 8.06 3.89
C THR A 150 -0.40 6.66 3.30
N GLY A 151 0.71 5.97 3.58
CA GLY A 151 1.04 4.67 2.98
C GLY A 151 1.81 3.79 3.94
N LEU A 152 1.55 2.50 3.86
CA LEU A 152 2.28 1.45 4.58
C LEU A 152 2.62 0.32 3.60
N ALA A 153 3.83 -0.19 3.69
CA ALA A 153 4.26 -1.34 2.91
C ALA A 153 5.13 -2.28 3.76
N LEU A 154 4.80 -3.56 3.76
CA LEU A 154 5.58 -4.59 4.43
C LEU A 154 6.75 -5.03 3.53
N SER A 155 7.93 -5.20 4.12
CA SER A 155 9.09 -5.77 3.44
C SER A 155 8.80 -7.19 2.91
N PRO A 156 9.45 -7.64 1.83
CA PRO A 156 9.35 -9.01 1.34
C PRO A 156 9.64 -10.05 2.43
N ASP A 157 10.66 -9.80 3.26
CA ASP A 157 11.08 -10.68 4.37
C ASP A 157 10.15 -10.64 5.59
N GLY A 158 9.10 -9.81 5.58
CA GLY A 158 8.16 -9.64 6.70
C GLY A 158 8.74 -9.00 7.97
N SER A 159 10.03 -8.66 7.98
CA SER A 159 10.70 -8.14 9.19
C SER A 159 10.49 -6.64 9.40
N TYR A 160 10.30 -5.87 8.32
CA TYR A 160 10.24 -4.41 8.36
C TYR A 160 8.97 -3.85 7.72
N ILE A 161 8.49 -2.71 8.22
CA ILE A 161 7.46 -1.89 7.58
C ILE A 161 8.12 -0.61 7.10
N LEU A 162 7.73 -0.17 5.91
CA LEU A 162 7.94 1.18 5.44
C LEU A 162 6.65 1.97 5.65
N SER A 163 6.77 3.14 6.28
CA SER A 163 5.67 4.09 6.42
C SER A 163 6.02 5.39 5.75
N ASN A 164 5.04 5.91 5.00
CA ASN A 164 5.09 7.22 4.38
C ASN A 164 4.16 8.18 5.12
N SER A 165 4.62 9.39 5.43
CA SER A 165 3.86 10.37 6.18
C SER A 165 3.96 11.76 5.55
N MET A 166 2.91 12.55 5.74
CA MET A 166 2.84 13.96 5.34
C MET A 166 3.92 14.83 6.01
N ASP A 167 4.65 14.30 7.01
CA ASP A 167 5.81 14.96 7.61
C ASP A 167 7.06 14.98 6.71
N ASN A 168 6.94 14.51 5.47
CA ASN A 168 8.01 14.39 4.47
C ASN A 168 9.11 13.40 4.90
N THR A 169 8.80 12.47 5.81
CA THR A 169 9.69 11.41 6.26
C THR A 169 9.13 10.02 5.96
N LEU A 170 10.01 9.19 5.41
CA LEU A 170 9.80 7.76 5.26
C LEU A 170 10.49 7.10 6.45
N ARG A 171 9.78 6.23 7.15
CA ARG A 171 10.34 5.52 8.30
C ARG A 171 10.29 4.03 8.09
N ILE A 172 11.36 3.37 8.50
CA ILE A 172 11.46 1.91 8.52
C ILE A 172 11.32 1.46 9.97
N TRP A 173 10.36 0.55 10.19
CA TRP A 173 10.02 0.02 11.50
C TRP A 173 10.32 -1.47 11.59
N ASP A 174 10.88 -1.92 12.71
CA ASP A 174 11.08 -3.34 13.00
C ASP A 174 9.86 -3.95 13.71
N ILE A 175 9.29 -4.99 13.11
CA ILE A 175 8.05 -5.64 13.56
C ILE A 175 8.35 -6.95 14.25
N ARG A 176 9.62 -7.38 14.27
CA ARG A 176 9.98 -8.68 14.85
C ARG A 176 9.46 -8.79 16.28
N PRO A 177 9.04 -10.00 16.72
CA PRO A 177 8.51 -10.20 18.06
C PRO A 177 9.47 -9.71 19.16
N PHE A 178 10.77 -9.82 18.92
CA PHE A 178 11.84 -9.35 19.81
C PHE A 178 12.46 -8.02 19.33
N ALA A 179 11.63 -7.03 19.02
CA ALA A 179 12.13 -5.71 18.65
C ALA A 179 12.48 -4.86 19.89
N PRO A 180 13.41 -3.89 19.76
CA PRO A 180 13.66 -2.87 20.77
C PRO A 180 12.41 -2.05 21.10
N GLN A 181 12.40 -1.38 22.26
CA GLN A 181 11.28 -0.49 22.65
C GLN A 181 11.08 0.64 21.63
N GLU A 182 12.16 1.16 21.05
CA GLU A 182 12.12 2.05 19.92
C GLU A 182 12.23 1.25 18.61
N ARG A 183 11.09 1.08 17.93
CA ARG A 183 11.00 0.28 16.70
C ARG A 183 11.44 1.01 15.44
N CYS A 184 11.72 2.32 15.52
CA CYS A 184 12.14 3.10 14.37
C CYS A 184 13.62 2.83 14.07
N VAL A 185 13.91 2.12 12.99
CA VAL A 185 15.28 1.74 12.63
C VAL A 185 15.93 2.82 11.78
N LYS A 186 15.19 3.38 10.82
CA LYS A 186 15.72 4.34 9.85
C LYS A 186 14.68 5.41 9.55
N ILE A 187 15.16 6.64 9.42
CA ILE A 187 14.42 7.79 8.93
C ILE A 187 15.08 8.21 7.61
N ILE A 188 14.26 8.37 6.58
CA ILE A 188 14.67 8.67 5.21
C ILE A 188 13.89 9.91 4.77
N GLN A 189 14.60 10.85 4.16
CA GLN A 189 14.06 12.13 3.73
C GLN A 189 14.31 12.34 2.24
N GLY A 190 13.61 13.30 1.65
CA GLY A 190 13.83 13.76 0.27
C GLY A 190 12.56 13.84 -0.56
N HIS A 191 11.55 13.01 -0.28
CA HIS A 191 10.24 13.19 -0.88
C HIS A 191 9.51 14.34 -0.18
N GLN A 192 8.66 15.04 -0.92
CA GLN A 192 7.80 16.07 -0.36
C GLN A 192 6.33 15.73 -0.60
N HIS A 193 5.51 16.16 0.35
CA HIS A 193 4.06 16.25 0.30
C HIS A 193 3.67 17.72 0.15
N ASN A 194 2.75 17.98 -0.78
CA ASN A 194 2.22 19.31 -1.04
C ASN A 194 0.83 19.47 -0.41
N PHE A 195 0.24 20.64 -0.65
CA PHE A 195 -1.11 21.00 -0.22
C PHE A 195 -2.21 20.06 -0.71
N GLU A 196 -1.96 19.26 -1.76
CA GLU A 196 -2.94 18.36 -2.36
C GLU A 196 -3.35 17.20 -1.44
N LYS A 197 -2.64 16.96 -0.32
CA LYS A 197 -2.95 15.90 0.67
C LYS A 197 -3.28 14.55 0.02
N ASN A 198 -2.56 14.20 -1.05
CA ASN A 198 -2.75 12.94 -1.75
C ASN A 198 -2.24 11.77 -0.90
N LEU A 199 -2.89 10.62 -1.04
CA LEU A 199 -2.47 9.38 -0.40
C LEU A 199 -1.25 8.79 -1.14
N LEU A 200 -0.06 9.28 -0.78
CA LEU A 200 1.18 8.79 -1.37
C LEU A 200 1.51 7.40 -0.83
N LYS A 201 1.61 6.43 -1.73
CA LYS A 201 1.95 5.03 -1.41
C LYS A 201 3.47 4.83 -1.48
N CYS A 202 3.91 3.79 -0.79
CA CYS A 202 5.30 3.34 -0.79
C CYS A 202 5.37 1.86 -1.17
N SER A 203 6.51 1.44 -1.70
CA SER A 203 6.74 0.04 -2.07
C SER A 203 8.19 -0.37 -1.79
N TRP A 204 8.38 -1.67 -1.62
CA TRP A 204 9.70 -2.29 -1.47
C TRP A 204 10.07 -2.99 -2.77
N SER A 205 11.37 -3.00 -3.10
CA SER A 205 11.87 -3.93 -4.11
C SER A 205 11.69 -5.38 -3.64
N PRO A 206 11.49 -6.34 -4.55
CA PRO A 206 11.40 -7.76 -4.23
C PRO A 206 12.58 -8.29 -3.40
N ASP A 207 13.78 -7.76 -3.64
CA ASP A 207 15.01 -8.15 -2.92
C ASP A 207 15.21 -7.41 -1.58
N GLY A 208 14.31 -6.49 -1.21
CA GLY A 208 14.44 -5.66 -0.01
C GLY A 208 15.59 -4.63 -0.01
N SER A 209 16.39 -4.56 -1.08
CA SER A 209 17.54 -3.65 -1.21
C SER A 209 17.16 -2.20 -1.52
N LYS A 210 16.03 -1.99 -2.21
CA LYS A 210 15.56 -0.66 -2.62
C LYS A 210 14.16 -0.40 -2.08
N ILE A 211 13.87 0.88 -1.84
CA ILE A 211 12.52 1.35 -1.50
C ILE A 211 12.13 2.49 -2.42
N THR A 212 10.82 2.60 -2.65
CA THR A 212 10.21 3.69 -3.42
C THR A 212 9.10 4.35 -2.63
N ALA A 213 8.87 5.61 -2.94
CA ALA A 213 7.73 6.36 -2.47
C ALA A 213 7.28 7.34 -3.55
N GLY A 214 5.97 7.54 -3.62
CA GLY A 214 5.41 8.66 -4.36
C GLY A 214 5.83 9.99 -3.74
N SER A 215 5.94 11.03 -4.56
CA SER A 215 6.20 12.39 -4.12
C SER A 215 5.33 13.38 -4.87
N ALA A 216 4.92 14.45 -4.17
CA ALA A 216 4.20 15.57 -4.76
C ALA A 216 5.10 16.47 -5.62
N ASP A 217 6.42 16.31 -5.57
CA ASP A 217 7.39 17.08 -6.38
C ASP A 217 7.48 16.62 -7.84
N ARG A 218 6.63 15.69 -8.27
CA ARG A 218 6.61 15.11 -9.64
C ARG A 218 7.82 14.24 -9.97
N PHE A 219 8.70 14.01 -9.01
CA PHE A 219 9.82 13.09 -9.15
C PHE A 219 9.49 11.73 -8.55
N VAL A 220 10.01 10.68 -9.19
CA VAL A 220 10.04 9.35 -8.61
C VAL A 220 11.33 9.22 -7.81
N TYR A 221 11.20 8.90 -6.52
CA TYR A 221 12.33 8.69 -5.63
C TYR A 221 12.54 7.22 -5.33
N ILE A 222 13.80 6.80 -5.43
CA ILE A 222 14.25 5.46 -5.11
C ILE A 222 15.44 5.58 -4.18
N TRP A 223 15.37 4.93 -3.03
CA TRP A 223 16.46 4.91 -2.07
C TRP A 223 17.04 3.50 -1.93
N ASP A 224 18.31 3.43 -1.61
CA ASP A 224 18.95 2.22 -1.10
C ASP A 224 18.65 2.07 0.39
N THR A 225 18.19 0.88 0.79
CA THR A 225 17.82 0.58 2.17
C THR A 225 19.03 0.53 3.08
N ALA A 226 20.20 0.10 2.58
CA ALA A 226 21.43 0.01 3.38
C ALA A 226 22.03 1.40 3.63
N SER A 227 22.31 2.16 2.57
CA SER A 227 22.98 3.46 2.67
C SER A 227 22.07 4.63 3.01
N ARG A 228 20.74 4.49 2.85
CA ARG A 228 19.72 5.56 2.99
C ARG A 228 19.88 6.69 1.98
N ARG A 229 20.70 6.51 0.95
CA ARG A 229 20.91 7.52 -0.09
C ARG A 229 19.84 7.38 -1.17
N ILE A 230 19.50 8.52 -1.77
CA ILE A 230 18.68 8.54 -2.98
C ILE A 230 19.56 7.97 -4.10
N LEU A 231 19.15 6.82 -4.64
CA LEU A 231 19.77 6.20 -5.81
C LEU A 231 19.30 6.90 -7.08
N TYR A 232 17.98 7.05 -7.20
CA TYR A 232 17.36 7.62 -8.38
C TYR A 232 16.37 8.71 -8.00
N LYS A 233 16.45 9.81 -8.76
CA LYS A 233 15.47 10.89 -8.79
C LYS A 233 15.07 11.08 -10.25
N LEU A 234 14.01 10.37 -10.68
CA LEU A 234 13.61 10.33 -12.08
C LEU A 234 12.63 11.48 -12.37
N PRO A 235 12.95 12.40 -13.30
CA PRO A 235 12.00 13.38 -13.82
C PRO A 235 11.05 12.73 -14.85
N GLY A 236 9.97 13.43 -15.18
CA GLY A 236 9.10 13.07 -16.31
C GLY A 236 7.64 13.40 -16.07
N HIS A 237 7.17 13.25 -14.83
CA HIS A 237 5.80 13.61 -14.47
C HIS A 237 5.63 15.13 -14.37
N ASN A 238 4.44 15.58 -14.75
CA ASN A 238 3.95 16.96 -14.66
C ASN A 238 3.09 17.22 -13.39
N GLY A 239 2.85 16.19 -12.58
CA GLY A 239 1.96 16.20 -11.41
C GLY A 239 2.43 15.23 -10.33
N SER A 240 1.70 15.19 -9.20
CA SER A 240 2.11 14.38 -8.04
C SER A 240 2.15 12.90 -8.38
N VAL A 241 3.23 12.22 -8.02
CA VAL A 241 3.37 10.77 -8.16
C VAL A 241 2.69 10.10 -6.97
N ASN A 242 1.60 9.38 -7.22
CA ASN A 242 0.76 8.80 -6.16
C ASN A 242 1.28 7.43 -5.70
N GLU A 243 1.71 6.59 -6.63
CA GLU A 243 2.24 5.26 -6.34
C GLU A 243 3.39 4.92 -7.29
N VAL A 244 4.36 4.20 -6.75
CA VAL A 244 5.52 3.69 -7.47
C VAL A 244 5.70 2.24 -7.07
N ASN A 245 5.77 1.34 -8.04
CA ASN A 245 5.87 -0.08 -7.78
C ASN A 245 7.01 -0.73 -8.57
N PHE A 246 7.62 -1.74 -7.98
CA PHE A 246 8.67 -2.53 -8.62
C PHE A 246 8.07 -3.73 -9.32
N HIS A 247 8.66 -4.08 -10.45
CA HIS A 247 8.40 -5.36 -11.09
C HIS A 247 9.04 -6.50 -10.26
N PRO A 248 8.40 -7.69 -10.18
CA PRO A 248 8.83 -8.75 -9.28
C PRO A 248 10.11 -9.50 -9.67
N LYS A 249 10.53 -9.44 -10.94
CA LYS A 249 11.69 -10.21 -11.46
C LYS A 249 12.77 -9.30 -12.03
N GLU A 250 12.39 -8.50 -13.00
CA GLU A 250 13.27 -7.52 -13.65
C GLU A 250 13.30 -6.20 -12.87
N PRO A 251 14.38 -5.41 -13.00
CA PRO A 251 14.55 -4.13 -12.31
C PRO A 251 13.74 -3.00 -12.96
N ILE A 252 12.48 -3.27 -13.32
CA ILE A 252 11.55 -2.30 -13.89
C ILE A 252 10.79 -1.61 -12.76
N VAL A 253 10.60 -0.30 -12.88
CA VAL A 253 9.74 0.50 -12.01
C VAL A 253 8.60 1.10 -12.80
N MET A 254 7.40 0.93 -12.25
CA MET A 254 6.19 1.58 -12.70
C MET A 254 5.90 2.77 -11.79
N SER A 255 5.57 3.92 -12.37
CA SER A 255 5.16 5.11 -11.62
C SER A 255 3.85 5.67 -12.16
N CYS A 256 2.94 5.98 -11.24
CA CYS A 256 1.59 6.47 -11.54
C CYS A 256 1.43 7.86 -10.93
N SER A 257 1.04 8.84 -11.75
CA SER A 257 0.83 10.23 -11.29
C SER A 257 -0.56 10.76 -11.58
N SER A 258 -0.83 11.93 -11.00
CA SER A 258 -2.05 12.70 -11.24
C SER A 258 -2.18 13.23 -12.67
N ASP A 259 -1.13 13.13 -13.50
CA ASP A 259 -1.18 13.52 -14.92
C ASP A 259 -1.91 12.51 -15.81
N LYS A 260 -2.42 11.44 -15.21
CA LYS A 260 -3.08 10.32 -15.91
C LYS A 260 -2.14 9.57 -16.85
N GLN A 261 -0.84 9.69 -16.62
CA GLN A 261 0.20 8.94 -17.32
C GLN A 261 0.88 7.96 -16.38
N ILE A 262 1.30 6.83 -16.96
CA ILE A 262 2.09 5.81 -16.28
C ILE A 262 3.42 5.75 -17.02
N TYR A 263 4.52 5.82 -16.28
CA TYR A 263 5.84 5.59 -16.84
C TYR A 263 6.36 4.24 -16.34
N LEU A 264 6.85 3.44 -17.29
CA LEU A 264 7.66 2.26 -17.05
C LEU A 264 9.11 2.63 -17.36
N GLY A 265 9.99 2.45 -16.38
CA GLY A 265 11.42 2.68 -16.53
C GLY A 265 12.19 1.46 -16.09
N GLU A 266 13.14 1.03 -16.91
CA GLU A 266 14.14 0.05 -16.49
C GLU A 266 15.22 0.77 -15.69
N ILE A 267 15.58 0.20 -14.55
CA ILE A 267 16.66 0.68 -13.70
C ILE A 267 17.81 -0.27 -13.90
N GLU A 268 19.02 0.26 -14.14
CA GLU A 268 20.19 -0.60 -14.21
C GLU A 268 20.33 -1.39 -12.90
N GLY A 269 20.25 -2.71 -13.03
CA GLY A 269 20.72 -3.65 -12.03
C GLY A 269 22.23 -3.53 -12.01
N SER A 270 22.77 -2.99 -10.91
CA SER A 270 24.19 -3.10 -10.60
C SER A 270 24.60 -4.57 -10.52
#